data_AF-A0A920USP1-F1
#
_entry.id   AF-A0A920USP1-F1
#
_cell.length_a   1.000
_cell.length_b   1.000
_cell.length_c   1.000
_cell.angle_alpha   90.00
_cell.angle_beta   90.00
_cell.angle_gamma   90.00
#
_symmetry.space_group_name_H-M   'P 1'
#
loop_
_entity.id
_entity.type
_entity.pdbx_description
1 polymer ?
#
loop_
_entity_poly.entity_id
_entity_poly.type
_entity_poly.pdbx_seq_one_letter_code
_entity_poly.pdbx_strand_id
1 'polypeptide(L)'
;MDSDPFSKEGEIAYDSATPYLGLGNFAPASRLHERYGNKVSIGLCGPVGEYGGLLSGISFSDTDLRPSRLAARGGVGAFMGSKRVKAIVVEQNPGMPKLHDRKKVMGSVKAYNAMLNEDEIAQNMATYGTALMADVQNYLGGLPVRNFSEGRIVEDDETMAMGGQQFGNYNWNEVVKQPMLVCPVVRSSVAMSMSIKMATS
;
A
#
# COMPACT_ATOMS: atom_id res chain seq x y z
N MET A 1 -9.64 -22.47 -22.37
CA MET A 1 -10.36 -21.49 -23.23
C MET A 1 -10.99 -20.53 -22.26
N ASP A 2 -10.13 -19.70 -21.69
CA ASP A 2 -10.41 -18.87 -20.53
C ASP A 2 -11.14 -17.62 -20.99
N SER A 3 -12.43 -17.54 -20.67
CA SER A 3 -13.18 -16.29 -20.79
C SER A 3 -12.53 -15.27 -19.87
N ASP A 4 -12.03 -14.16 -20.41
CA ASP A 4 -11.53 -13.05 -19.61
C ASP A 4 -12.58 -12.71 -18.53
N PRO A 5 -12.19 -12.65 -17.24
CA PRO A 5 -13.14 -12.39 -16.17
C PRO A 5 -13.68 -10.95 -16.19
N PHE A 6 -13.14 -10.09 -17.05
CA PHE A 6 -13.62 -8.74 -17.33
C PHE A 6 -14.23 -8.72 -18.74
N SER A 7 -15.56 -8.58 -18.83
CA SER A 7 -16.30 -8.74 -20.09
C SER A 7 -16.31 -7.49 -20.98
N LYS A 8 -15.86 -6.31 -20.50
CA LYS A 8 -15.58 -5.05 -21.23
C LYS A 8 -14.97 -3.97 -20.32
N GLU A 9 -14.27 -3.00 -20.92
CA GLU A 9 -13.76 -1.81 -20.23
C GLU A 9 -14.92 -0.96 -19.67
N GLY A 10 -14.87 -0.63 -18.38
CA GLY A 10 -15.91 0.16 -17.70
C GLY A 10 -17.13 -0.63 -17.21
N GLU A 11 -17.14 -1.95 -17.34
CA GLU A 11 -18.23 -2.79 -16.80
C GLU A 11 -18.06 -3.04 -15.30
N ILE A 12 -19.18 -3.00 -14.55
CA ILE A 12 -19.22 -3.34 -13.13
C ILE A 12 -19.92 -4.69 -12.99
N ALA A 13 -19.24 -5.65 -12.37
CA ALA A 13 -19.79 -6.96 -12.11
C ALA A 13 -19.62 -7.34 -10.63
N TYR A 14 -20.56 -8.17 -10.16
CA TYR A 14 -20.63 -8.63 -8.78
C TYR A 14 -20.36 -10.13 -8.71
N ASP A 15 -19.35 -10.51 -7.93
CA ASP A 15 -18.98 -11.90 -7.70
C ASP A 15 -19.21 -12.27 -6.23
N SER A 16 -19.56 -13.53 -5.95
CA SER A 16 -19.75 -13.98 -4.56
C SER A 16 -18.44 -13.92 -3.77
N ALA A 17 -18.48 -13.27 -2.62
CA ALA A 17 -17.35 -13.16 -1.70
C ALA A 17 -17.18 -14.35 -0.74
N THR A 18 -18.11 -15.32 -0.72
CA THR A 18 -18.17 -16.42 0.26
C THR A 18 -16.83 -17.17 0.46
N PRO A 19 -16.05 -17.49 -0.58
CA PRO A 19 -14.78 -18.22 -0.43
C PRO A 19 -13.66 -17.43 0.27
N TYR A 20 -13.86 -16.13 0.49
CA TYR A 20 -12.86 -15.19 1.00
C TYR A 20 -13.18 -14.67 2.41
N LEU A 21 -14.40 -14.91 2.91
CA LEU A 21 -14.85 -14.45 4.24
C LEU A 21 -14.05 -15.12 5.36
N GLY A 22 -13.79 -14.38 6.43
CA GLY A 22 -13.04 -14.85 7.61
C GLY A 22 -11.54 -15.06 7.39
N LEU A 23 -11.03 -14.88 6.15
CA LEU A 23 -9.61 -15.03 5.85
C LEU A 23 -8.83 -13.73 6.09
N GLY A 24 -7.62 -13.87 6.65
CA GLY A 24 -6.65 -12.77 6.75
C GLY A 24 -6.09 -12.38 5.38
N ASN A 25 -5.81 -11.09 5.17
CA ASN A 25 -5.67 -10.43 3.85
C ASN A 25 -4.76 -11.12 2.81
N PHE A 26 -3.71 -11.83 3.22
CA PHE A 26 -2.81 -12.53 2.28
C PHE A 26 -3.47 -13.70 1.55
N ALA A 27 -4.25 -14.52 2.25
CA ALA A 27 -4.92 -15.67 1.64
C ALA A 27 -5.97 -15.30 0.57
N PRO A 28 -6.90 -14.34 0.79
CA PRO A 28 -7.81 -13.90 -0.25
C PRO A 28 -7.08 -13.14 -1.37
N ALA A 29 -5.99 -12.40 -1.09
CA ALA A 29 -5.20 -11.76 -2.14
C ALA A 29 -4.64 -12.79 -3.14
N SER A 30 -3.98 -13.85 -2.66
CA SER A 30 -3.49 -14.93 -3.54
C SER A 30 -4.60 -15.56 -4.37
N ARG A 31 -5.73 -15.93 -3.74
CA ARG A 31 -6.85 -16.55 -4.45
C ARG A 31 -7.52 -15.64 -5.47
N LEU A 32 -7.55 -14.34 -5.22
CA LEU A 32 -8.08 -13.36 -6.17
C LEU A 32 -7.11 -13.16 -7.35
N HIS A 33 -5.80 -13.15 -7.11
CA HIS A 33 -4.81 -13.12 -8.19
C HIS A 33 -4.79 -14.42 -9.02
N GLU A 34 -5.01 -15.58 -8.40
CA GLU A 34 -5.19 -16.85 -9.12
C GLU A 34 -6.43 -16.83 -10.03
N ARG A 35 -7.53 -16.22 -9.57
CA ARG A 35 -8.80 -16.18 -10.29
C ARG A 35 -8.87 -15.11 -11.38
N TYR A 36 -8.37 -13.90 -11.09
CA TYR A 36 -8.49 -12.73 -11.97
C TYR A 36 -7.17 -12.37 -12.66
N GLY A 37 -6.09 -13.09 -12.38
CA GLY A 37 -4.76 -12.88 -12.94
C GLY A 37 -3.92 -11.86 -12.17
N ASN A 38 -2.70 -11.66 -12.66
CA ASN A 38 -1.69 -10.79 -12.03
C ASN A 38 -1.79 -9.32 -12.46
N LYS A 39 -2.61 -9.01 -13.47
CA LYS A 39 -2.81 -7.64 -14.00
C LYS A 39 -4.01 -6.95 -13.36
N VAL A 40 -4.24 -7.19 -12.08
CA VAL A 40 -5.32 -6.57 -11.31
C VAL A 40 -4.74 -5.91 -10.06
N SER A 41 -5.39 -4.87 -9.58
CA SER A 41 -5.16 -4.30 -8.26
C SER A 41 -6.37 -4.62 -7.38
N ILE A 42 -6.13 -4.93 -6.12
CA ILE A 42 -7.17 -5.41 -5.22
C ILE A 42 -7.24 -4.48 -4.01
N GLY A 43 -8.44 -4.04 -3.65
CA GLY A 43 -8.77 -3.48 -2.35
C GLY A 43 -9.50 -4.52 -1.49
N LEU A 44 -8.94 -4.90 -0.35
CA LEU A 44 -9.40 -5.97 0.53
C LEU A 44 -9.85 -5.45 1.88
N CYS A 45 -11.01 -5.92 2.30
CA CYS A 45 -11.50 -5.79 3.67
C CYS A 45 -10.96 -6.94 4.51
N GLY A 46 -10.31 -6.64 5.62
CA GLY A 46 -9.85 -7.66 6.56
C GLY A 46 -10.98 -8.20 7.46
N PRO A 47 -10.72 -9.26 8.24
CA PRO A 47 -11.71 -9.82 9.16
C PRO A 47 -12.23 -8.78 10.16
N VAL A 48 -11.39 -7.80 10.54
CA VAL A 48 -11.78 -6.69 11.43
C VAL A 48 -12.84 -5.79 10.81
N GLY A 49 -12.82 -5.59 9.48
CA GLY A 49 -13.85 -4.85 8.79
C GLY A 49 -15.13 -5.66 8.61
N GLU A 50 -15.02 -6.99 8.40
CA GLU A 50 -16.18 -7.88 8.24
C GLU A 50 -17.14 -7.86 9.42
N TYR A 51 -16.63 -7.81 10.66
CA TYR A 51 -17.48 -7.69 11.86
C TYR A 51 -17.78 -6.23 12.27
N GLY A 52 -17.39 -5.24 11.45
CA GLY A 52 -17.68 -3.82 11.69
C GLY A 52 -16.77 -3.13 12.71
N GLY A 53 -15.54 -3.61 12.91
CA GLY A 53 -14.58 -3.02 13.85
C GLY A 53 -14.10 -1.63 13.41
N LEU A 54 -14.26 -0.61 14.26
CA LEU A 54 -13.95 0.79 13.94
C LEU A 54 -12.47 1.08 13.63
N LEU A 55 -11.57 0.17 14.03
CA LEU A 55 -10.13 0.25 13.74
C LEU A 55 -9.74 -0.43 12.42
N SER A 56 -10.70 -0.93 11.66
CA SER A 56 -10.42 -1.60 10.39
C SER A 56 -10.07 -0.62 9.27
N GLY A 57 -9.08 -1.04 8.49
CA GLY A 57 -8.69 -0.40 7.25
C GLY A 57 -8.99 -1.27 6.03
N ILE A 58 -8.68 -0.72 4.86
CA ILE A 58 -8.72 -1.42 3.58
C ILE A 58 -7.27 -1.64 3.12
N SER A 59 -6.92 -2.89 2.82
CA SER A 59 -5.60 -3.24 2.28
C SER A 59 -5.60 -3.19 0.77
N PHE A 60 -4.56 -2.65 0.15
CA PHE A 60 -4.40 -2.60 -1.31
C PHE A 60 -3.19 -3.41 -1.76
N SER A 61 -3.30 -3.99 -2.95
CA SER A 61 -2.18 -4.66 -3.63
C SER A 61 -1.08 -3.66 -3.97
N ASP A 62 0.16 -4.05 -3.72
CA ASP A 62 1.37 -3.34 -4.16
C ASP A 62 1.85 -3.85 -5.52
N THR A 63 2.98 -3.33 -6.02
CA THR A 63 3.59 -3.78 -7.30
C THR A 63 3.94 -5.27 -7.30
N ASP A 64 4.23 -5.84 -6.13
CA ASP A 64 4.52 -7.27 -5.93
C ASP A 64 3.26 -8.11 -5.66
N LEU A 65 2.06 -7.55 -5.88
CA LEU A 65 0.77 -8.22 -5.68
C LEU A 65 0.47 -8.58 -4.20
N ARG A 66 1.22 -8.01 -3.26
CA ARG A 66 1.00 -8.20 -1.82
C ARG A 66 0.01 -7.16 -1.28
N PRO A 67 -0.90 -7.51 -0.36
CA PRO A 67 -1.83 -6.56 0.26
C PRO A 67 -1.14 -5.71 1.37
N SER A 68 0.00 -5.09 1.06
CA SER A 68 0.87 -4.40 2.03
C SER A 68 0.56 -2.90 2.18
N ARG A 69 -0.25 -2.31 1.30
CA ARG A 69 -0.68 -0.91 1.40
C ARG A 69 -1.97 -0.83 2.21
N LEU A 70 -2.13 0.14 3.12
CA LEU A 70 -3.32 0.24 3.96
C LEU A 70 -3.90 1.66 4.04
N ALA A 71 -5.20 1.78 3.76
CA ALA A 71 -6.02 2.89 4.24
C ALA A 71 -6.49 2.55 5.67
N ALA A 72 -5.65 2.84 6.65
CA ALA A 72 -5.77 2.29 8.01
C ALA A 72 -6.67 3.08 8.97
N ARG A 73 -6.93 4.36 8.71
CA ARG A 73 -7.62 5.27 9.65
C ARG A 73 -9.02 5.63 9.19
N GLY A 74 -9.86 6.01 10.17
CA GLY A 74 -11.23 6.49 9.91
C GLY A 74 -12.30 5.40 9.78
N GLY A 75 -11.98 4.14 10.12
CA GLY A 75 -12.95 3.05 10.10
C GLY A 75 -13.48 2.71 8.70
N VAL A 76 -12.71 3.02 7.65
CA VAL A 76 -13.11 2.76 6.26
C VAL A 76 -13.33 1.28 5.97
N GLY A 77 -12.62 0.38 6.68
CA GLY A 77 -12.87 -1.06 6.59
C GLY A 77 -14.23 -1.46 7.16
N ALA A 78 -14.70 -0.80 8.22
CA ALA A 78 -15.97 -1.08 8.86
C ALA A 78 -17.12 -0.61 7.98
N PHE A 79 -16.94 0.53 7.31
CA PHE A 79 -17.86 0.99 6.29
C PHE A 79 -17.97 -0.04 5.15
N MET A 80 -16.84 -0.51 4.61
CA MET A 80 -16.82 -1.51 3.55
C MET A 80 -17.49 -2.83 3.97
N GLY A 81 -17.20 -3.32 5.19
CA GLY A 81 -17.84 -4.51 5.76
C GLY A 81 -19.34 -4.34 6.02
N SER A 82 -19.78 -3.16 6.47
CA SER A 82 -21.22 -2.85 6.67
C SER A 82 -22.03 -2.93 5.36
N LYS A 83 -21.35 -2.72 4.23
CA LYS A 83 -21.91 -2.85 2.88
C LYS A 83 -21.75 -4.26 2.30
N ARG A 84 -21.28 -5.23 3.08
CA ARG A 84 -21.09 -6.62 2.65
C ARG A 84 -20.15 -6.76 1.45
N VAL A 85 -19.14 -5.88 1.37
CA VAL A 85 -18.12 -5.91 0.32
C VAL A 85 -16.83 -6.46 0.93
N LYS A 86 -16.34 -7.59 0.41
CA LYS A 86 -15.08 -8.20 0.87
C LYS A 86 -13.88 -7.69 0.09
N ALA A 87 -14.04 -7.54 -1.22
CA ALA A 87 -12.96 -7.16 -2.11
C ALA A 87 -13.47 -6.30 -3.26
N ILE A 88 -12.62 -5.41 -3.74
CA ILE A 88 -12.78 -4.67 -4.98
C ILE A 88 -11.59 -5.05 -5.84
N VAL A 89 -11.83 -5.64 -7.01
CA VAL A 89 -10.80 -6.03 -7.95
C VAL A 89 -10.89 -5.09 -9.14
N VAL A 90 -9.77 -4.45 -9.47
CA VAL A 90 -9.68 -3.50 -10.56
C VAL A 90 -8.66 -3.98 -11.57
N GLU A 91 -9.07 -4.13 -12.82
CA GLU A 91 -8.13 -4.47 -13.90
C GLU A 91 -7.15 -3.33 -14.14
N GLN A 92 -5.86 -3.64 -14.28
CA GLN A 92 -4.83 -2.67 -14.61
C GLN A 92 -4.76 -2.50 -16.12
N ASN A 93 -5.29 -1.40 -16.64
CA ASN A 93 -5.06 -1.04 -18.05
C ASN A 93 -3.69 -0.34 -18.20
N PRO A 94 -2.76 -0.86 -19.03
CA PRO A 94 -1.40 -0.33 -19.20
C PRO A 94 -1.32 1.03 -19.94
N GLY A 95 -2.46 1.63 -20.31
CA GLY A 95 -2.52 2.93 -20.96
C GLY A 95 -2.20 4.10 -20.03
N MET A 96 -1.37 5.03 -20.51
CA MET A 96 -1.20 6.32 -19.85
C MET A 96 -2.50 7.12 -19.95
N PRO A 97 -3.02 7.70 -18.84
CA PRO A 97 -4.22 8.52 -18.90
C PRO A 97 -4.00 9.73 -19.82
N LYS A 98 -5.07 10.19 -20.47
CA LYS A 98 -5.02 11.35 -21.37
C LYS A 98 -4.68 12.61 -20.57
N LEU A 99 -3.47 13.11 -20.75
CA LEU A 99 -3.01 14.35 -20.14
C LEU A 99 -3.39 15.54 -21.02
N HIS A 100 -3.86 16.63 -20.41
CA HIS A 100 -4.18 17.88 -21.12
C HIS A 100 -2.94 18.48 -21.80
N ASP A 101 -1.82 18.57 -21.08
CA ASP A 101 -0.52 18.98 -21.62
C ASP A 101 0.57 18.01 -21.17
N ARG A 102 0.82 17.01 -22.02
CA ARG A 102 1.81 15.96 -21.74
C ARG A 102 3.22 16.52 -21.58
N LYS A 103 3.62 17.51 -22.40
CA LYS A 103 5.00 18.04 -22.36
C LYS A 103 5.24 18.78 -21.05
N LYS A 104 4.29 19.60 -20.61
CA LYS A 104 4.39 20.33 -19.35
C LYS A 104 4.44 19.39 -18.15
N VAL A 105 3.55 18.39 -18.08
CA VAL A 105 3.53 17.41 -16.98
C VAL A 105 4.86 16.64 -16.89
N MET A 106 5.34 16.11 -18.02
CA MET A 106 6.61 15.37 -18.03
C MET A 106 7.81 16.27 -17.69
N GLY A 107 7.79 17.54 -18.10
CA GLY A 107 8.79 18.54 -17.72
C GLY A 107 8.81 18.78 -16.20
N SER A 108 7.64 18.98 -15.58
CA SER A 108 7.51 19.16 -14.14
C SER A 108 7.94 17.92 -13.34
N VAL A 109 7.56 16.72 -13.78
CA VAL A 109 7.99 15.46 -13.16
C VAL A 109 9.51 15.32 -13.19
N LYS A 110 10.15 15.64 -14.33
CA LYS A 110 11.61 15.59 -14.45
C LYS A 110 12.29 16.59 -13.51
N ALA A 111 11.79 17.82 -13.42
CA ALA A 111 12.33 18.83 -12.53
C ALA A 111 12.19 18.43 -11.05
N TYR A 112 11.03 17.91 -10.66
CA TYR A 112 10.79 17.45 -9.30
C TYR A 112 11.67 16.25 -8.91
N ASN A 113 11.85 15.29 -9.84
CA ASN A 113 12.76 14.17 -9.61
C ASN A 113 14.22 14.62 -9.45
N ALA A 114 14.65 15.68 -10.12
CA ALA A 114 15.98 16.25 -9.91
C ALA A 114 16.13 16.80 -8.48
N MET A 115 15.14 17.58 -8.02
CA MET A 115 15.12 18.10 -6.64
C MET A 115 15.16 16.98 -5.60
N LEU A 116 14.38 15.91 -5.79
CA LEU A 116 14.38 14.76 -4.87
C LEU A 116 15.71 13.99 -4.85
N ASN A 117 16.44 13.96 -5.98
CA ASN A 117 17.75 13.32 -6.02
C ASN A 117 18.82 14.16 -5.31
N GLU A 118 18.64 15.47 -5.20
CA GLU A 118 19.56 16.38 -4.52
C GLU A 118 19.26 16.50 -3.01
N ASP A 119 18.07 16.08 -2.56
CA ASP A 119 17.65 16.16 -1.17
C ASP A 119 18.18 14.98 -0.33
N GLU A 120 19.02 15.28 0.68
CA GLU A 120 19.62 14.28 1.57
C GLU A 120 18.59 13.52 2.41
N ILE A 121 17.48 14.16 2.81
CA ILE A 121 16.41 13.51 3.58
C ILE A 121 15.70 12.48 2.70
N ALA A 122 15.42 12.83 1.44
CA ALA A 122 14.83 11.91 0.48
C ALA A 122 15.72 10.69 0.22
N GLN A 123 17.04 10.89 0.10
CA GLN A 123 18.01 9.79 -0.04
C GLN A 123 18.06 8.89 1.20
N ASN A 124 18.04 9.48 2.39
CA ASN A 124 18.02 8.74 3.65
C ASN A 124 16.72 7.94 3.82
N MET A 125 15.57 8.49 3.42
CA MET A 125 14.30 7.77 3.39
C MET A 125 14.29 6.62 2.37
N ALA A 126 14.98 6.76 1.23
CA ALA A 126 15.13 5.66 0.28
C ALA A 126 16.00 4.51 0.82
N THR A 127 16.92 4.81 1.73
CA THR A 127 17.87 3.84 2.30
C THR A 127 17.30 3.13 3.52
N TYR A 128 16.73 3.88 4.47
CA TYR A 128 16.29 3.36 5.77
C TYR A 128 14.76 3.27 5.90
N GLY A 129 14.02 3.75 4.90
CA GLY A 129 12.56 3.82 4.94
C GLY A 129 12.03 4.78 6.00
N THR A 130 10.74 4.69 6.30
CA THR A 130 10.11 5.46 7.38
C THR A 130 10.64 5.09 8.76
N ALA A 131 11.28 3.93 8.92
CA ALA A 131 11.85 3.48 10.19
C ALA A 131 12.97 4.39 10.72
N LEU A 132 13.67 5.12 9.84
CA LEU A 132 14.64 6.15 10.24
C LEU A 132 14.04 7.18 11.20
N MET A 133 12.76 7.52 11.01
CA MET A 133 12.09 8.49 11.86
C MET A 133 12.04 8.01 13.30
N ALA A 134 11.88 6.71 13.53
CA ALA A 134 11.85 6.15 14.88
C ALA A 134 13.14 6.47 15.65
N ASP A 135 14.31 6.36 15.00
CA ASP A 135 15.61 6.73 15.59
C ASP A 135 15.67 8.22 15.93
N VAL A 136 15.23 9.07 14.99
CA VAL A 136 15.18 10.52 15.18
C VAL A 136 14.23 10.91 16.31
N GLN A 137 13.05 10.32 16.39
CA GLN A 137 12.09 10.58 17.46
C GLN A 137 12.59 10.10 18.81
N ASN A 138 13.28 8.96 18.88
CA ASN A 138 13.92 8.52 20.12
C ASN A 138 14.98 9.53 20.58
N TYR A 139 15.89 9.94 19.69
CA TYR A 139 16.91 10.94 20.01
C TYR A 139 16.31 12.28 20.48
N LEU A 140 15.26 12.76 19.83
CA LEU A 140 14.59 14.01 20.22
C LEU A 140 13.72 13.89 21.48
N GLY A 141 13.49 12.68 22.02
CA GLY A 141 12.57 12.46 23.14
C GLY A 141 11.09 12.59 22.75
N GLY A 142 10.75 12.42 21.47
CA GLY A 142 9.39 12.51 20.93
C GLY A 142 8.74 11.16 20.64
N LEU A 143 9.39 10.03 20.98
CA LEU A 143 8.85 8.70 20.73
C LEU A 143 7.81 8.38 21.82
N PRO A 144 6.56 8.01 21.47
CA PRO A 144 5.54 7.70 22.46
C PRO A 144 5.82 6.37 23.15
N VAL A 145 6.40 6.42 24.35
CA VAL A 145 6.75 5.25 25.16
C VAL A 145 5.81 5.17 26.36
N ARG A 146 5.37 3.94 26.69
CA ARG A 146 4.43 3.66 27.81
C ARG A 146 3.20 4.56 27.82
N ASN A 147 2.48 4.63 26.69
CA ASN A 147 1.30 5.48 26.55
C ASN A 147 1.62 6.98 26.79
N PHE A 148 2.68 7.48 26.14
CA PHE A 148 3.13 8.88 26.19
C PHE A 148 3.62 9.37 27.56
N SER A 149 3.87 8.48 28.53
CA SER A 149 4.49 8.87 29.80
C SER A 149 6.00 9.08 29.69
N GLU A 150 6.63 8.49 28.68
CA GLU A 150 8.05 8.58 28.39
C GLU A 150 8.26 8.95 26.91
N GLY A 151 9.37 9.63 26.61
CA GLY A 151 9.71 10.13 25.26
C GLY A 151 10.80 9.33 24.54
N ARG A 152 11.41 8.37 25.24
CA ARG A 152 12.57 7.58 24.79
C ARG A 152 12.44 6.13 25.26
N ILE A 153 12.90 5.19 24.45
CA ILE A 153 12.96 3.75 24.77
C ILE A 153 14.39 3.27 25.05
N VAL A 154 15.38 3.93 24.43
CA VAL A 154 16.82 3.69 24.63
C VAL A 154 17.53 5.03 24.82
N GLU A 155 18.66 5.01 25.51
CA GLU A 155 19.54 6.18 25.69
C GLU A 155 20.35 6.47 24.41
N ASP A 156 21.00 7.64 24.35
CA ASP A 156 21.61 8.19 23.13
C ASP A 156 22.74 7.32 22.54
N ASP A 157 23.33 6.40 23.32
CA ASP A 157 24.45 5.53 22.94
C ASP A 157 24.03 4.10 22.54
N GLU A 158 22.74 3.78 22.63
CA GLU A 158 22.21 2.45 22.32
C GLU A 158 21.43 2.42 20.99
N THR A 159 21.69 1.39 20.18
CA THR A 159 20.94 1.16 18.95
C THR A 159 19.53 0.67 19.27
N MET A 160 18.51 1.42 18.87
CA MET A 160 17.11 1.02 19.06
C MET A 160 16.80 -0.22 18.22
N ALA A 161 16.25 -1.27 18.86
CA ALA A 161 15.86 -2.50 18.17
C ALA A 161 14.80 -2.29 17.07
N MET A 162 13.92 -1.28 17.27
CA MET A 162 12.91 -0.84 16.31
C MET A 162 13.38 0.35 15.45
N GLY A 163 14.68 0.62 15.42
CA GLY A 163 15.30 1.70 14.67
C GLY A 163 15.55 1.37 13.21
N GLY A 164 15.53 2.36 12.34
CA GLY A 164 15.89 2.22 10.92
C GLY A 164 17.31 1.68 10.73
N GLN A 165 18.24 2.04 11.62
CA GLN A 165 19.62 1.53 11.58
C GLN A 165 19.68 0.02 11.88
N GLN A 166 18.92 -0.47 12.85
CA GLN A 166 18.87 -1.90 13.17
C GLN A 166 18.12 -2.69 12.09
N PHE A 167 17.00 -2.13 11.59
CA PHE A 167 16.24 -2.75 10.50
C PHE A 167 17.05 -2.86 9.20
N GLY A 168 18.00 -1.95 8.95
CA GLY A 168 18.91 -2.04 7.79
C GLY A 168 19.88 -3.23 7.84
N ASN A 169 20.16 -3.79 9.02
CA ASN A 169 21.11 -4.91 9.19
C ASN A 169 20.48 -6.29 8.96
N TYR A 170 19.18 -6.40 9.16
CA TYR A 170 18.41 -7.55 8.67
C TYR A 170 18.15 -7.30 7.17
N ASN A 171 18.10 -8.33 6.31
CA ASN A 171 18.01 -8.22 4.84
C ASN A 171 16.67 -7.61 4.31
N TRP A 172 16.17 -6.54 4.95
CA TRP A 172 14.93 -5.83 4.70
C TRP A 172 14.98 -4.91 3.49
N ASN A 173 16.13 -4.73 2.84
CA ASN A 173 16.19 -3.96 1.60
C ASN A 173 15.19 -4.50 0.56
N GLU A 174 14.86 -5.79 0.56
CA GLU A 174 13.82 -6.40 -0.30
C GLU A 174 12.38 -6.09 0.15
N VAL A 175 12.18 -5.72 1.42
CA VAL A 175 10.85 -5.46 2.01
C VAL A 175 10.56 -3.95 2.10
N VAL A 176 11.57 -3.12 2.35
CA VAL A 176 11.46 -1.65 2.47
C VAL A 176 11.49 -0.98 1.10
N LYS A 177 12.23 -1.54 0.12
CA LYS A 177 12.21 -1.06 -1.27
C LYS A 177 11.01 -1.62 -2.03
N GLN A 178 9.84 -1.45 -1.44
CA GLN A 178 8.56 -1.69 -2.10
C GLN A 178 8.09 -0.36 -2.69
N PRO A 179 8.28 -0.16 -4.00
CA PRO A 179 7.94 1.09 -4.63
C PRO A 179 6.43 1.25 -4.74
N MET A 180 5.91 2.40 -4.31
CA MET A 180 4.57 2.78 -4.73
C MET A 180 4.58 3.10 -6.22
N LEU A 181 3.47 2.80 -6.90
CA LEU A 181 3.25 3.15 -8.30
C LEU A 181 3.70 4.61 -8.56
N VAL A 182 4.59 4.82 -9.54
CA VAL A 182 5.18 6.11 -9.94
C VAL A 182 6.01 6.85 -8.87
N CYS A 183 6.37 6.22 -7.75
CA CYS A 183 7.21 6.85 -6.74
C CYS A 183 8.65 7.02 -7.24
N PRO A 184 9.20 8.26 -7.24
CA PRO A 184 10.58 8.51 -7.64
C PRO A 184 11.61 8.19 -6.54
N VAL A 185 11.17 8.17 -5.27
CA VAL A 185 12.02 7.88 -4.09
C VAL A 185 12.31 6.38 -3.99
N VAL A 186 11.32 5.54 -4.29
CA VAL A 186 11.44 4.09 -4.36
C VAL A 186 10.87 3.70 -5.72
N ARG A 187 11.73 3.45 -6.71
CA ARG A 187 11.37 3.38 -8.15
C ARG A 187 10.34 2.28 -8.46
N SER A 188 9.15 2.66 -8.95
CA SER A 188 8.36 1.82 -9.87
C SER A 188 7.63 2.65 -10.91
N SER A 189 7.46 2.07 -12.10
CA SER A 189 6.85 2.73 -13.26
C SER A 189 5.65 1.91 -13.72
N VAL A 190 4.44 2.23 -13.25
CA VAL A 190 3.19 1.66 -13.78
C VAL A 190 2.12 2.77 -13.75
N ALA A 191 1.17 2.77 -14.69
CA ALA A 191 0.02 3.69 -14.72
C ALA A 191 -1.28 2.86 -14.74
N MET A 192 -2.39 3.42 -14.26
CA MET A 192 -3.62 2.67 -14.02
C MET A 192 -4.86 3.39 -14.61
N SER A 193 -5.71 2.66 -15.31
CA SER A 193 -7.09 3.02 -15.72
C SER A 193 -8.05 1.90 -15.26
N MET A 194 -9.34 2.20 -15.09
CA MET A 194 -10.20 1.61 -14.07
C MET A 194 -11.38 0.79 -14.66
N SER A 195 -11.38 -0.53 -14.49
CA SER A 195 -12.55 -1.41 -14.63
C SER A 195 -12.80 -2.11 -13.29
N ILE A 196 -13.97 -1.96 -12.66
CA ILE A 196 -14.21 -2.35 -11.25
C ILE A 196 -15.12 -3.59 -11.16
N LYS A 197 -14.61 -4.67 -10.56
CA LYS A 197 -15.43 -5.77 -10.04
C LYS A 197 -15.54 -5.69 -8.53
N MET A 198 -16.75 -5.79 -8.00
CA MET A 198 -16.98 -5.82 -6.56
C MET A 198 -17.39 -7.23 -6.14
N ALA A 199 -16.78 -7.76 -5.09
CA ALA A 199 -17.22 -9.02 -4.50
C ALA A 199 -18.18 -8.74 -3.34
N THR A 200 -19.46 -9.06 -3.50
CA THR A 200 -20.52 -8.87 -2.49
C THR A 200 -20.96 -10.21 -1.89
N SER A 201 -21.36 -10.20 -0.62
CA SER A 201 -21.99 -11.33 0.07
C SER A 201 -23.51 -11.20 0.14
#